data_AF-A0A841Q369-F1
#
_entry.id   AF-A0A841Q369-F1
#
_cell.length_a   1.000
_cell.length_b   1.000
_cell.length_c   1.000
_cell.angle_alpha   90.00
_cell.angle_beta   90.00
_cell.angle_gamma   90.00
#
_symmetry.space_group_name_H-M   'P 1'
#
loop_
_entity.id
_entity.type
_entity.pdbx_description
1 polymer ?
#
loop_
_entity_poly.entity_id
_entity_poly.type
_entity_poly.pdbx_seq_one_letter_code
_entity_poly.pdbx_strand_id
1 'polypeptide(L)'
;MENRCLSIEYNINGIGVVTPIVYPFVSSLYSDNKLRIEGRLKGVNQLGAIRFIHNGAHYTRYEYVLLQFMLINFIKNNSEWGLGSKFNFSVLGIDKLNYNVKNITGGEILELIVLFGNIGHFKDTFSSNKVWFHFLYTNKHNLKNCLKKGIKKDGKSLLDRLLSNSDYNKMQWINTLFILSRSKKLNDYRLICERILKKILLKQNDKWLDIYSKVRKVSFVVLDSHFSHIPISISLQNVLFNENLFIDELSKNTSGLMGAFDRITDLLEDTLYLENNASLMSTYRSMNIYSKVNKFLEENTNIKAIAKINMLITDEKKSPFYEEYKISENDIPWDRNKNLSITYFINQRDYFPIDVFQKELEISRKLGKNCYISYNFSPSFSKYRTVYSINKQLTDIRLIKECNKIIRVALDDYLQYHKYSNNTVNNGPLEEVVLKKVITYLFRNLLTKDFFCEFNYPRNASPFIIENGSKNTLNKLNDYIKSFQKRNPDDKDGLHELKTVKACLESISYRGLIIIFLGSLRFINDDKLSECELDGLILTPKHKDICVRVLEAKNLSKKKRRAKVATGQLENKFIPLLRECISDKSEIKEIEGFGGEVIIKN
;
A
#
# COMPACT_ATOMS: atom_id res chain seq x y z
N MET A 1 -7.29 42.76 18.31
CA MET A 1 -7.88 42.13 17.11
C MET A 1 -9.26 41.67 17.53
N GLU A 2 -10.31 42.18 16.86
CA GLU A 2 -11.69 41.82 17.17
C GLU A 2 -11.89 40.31 17.05
N ASN A 3 -12.50 39.69 18.07
CA ASN A 3 -12.89 38.28 18.09
C ASN A 3 -14.03 38.05 17.09
N ARG A 4 -13.74 37.98 15.79
CA ARG A 4 -14.75 37.65 14.77
C ARG A 4 -14.53 36.23 14.26
N CYS A 5 -15.60 35.44 14.27
CA CYS A 5 -15.64 34.19 13.51
C CYS A 5 -15.45 34.50 12.02
N LEU A 6 -14.81 33.59 11.30
CA LEU A 6 -14.70 33.66 9.84
C LEU A 6 -15.71 32.67 9.25
N SER A 7 -16.69 33.17 8.50
CA SER A 7 -17.57 32.32 7.70
C SER A 7 -16.95 32.14 6.31
N ILE A 8 -16.87 30.90 5.85
CA ILE A 8 -16.36 30.55 4.52
C ILE A 8 -17.50 29.87 3.78
N GLU A 9 -17.77 30.33 2.55
CA GLU A 9 -18.69 29.65 1.62
C GLU A 9 -17.87 29.00 0.51
N TYR A 10 -18.05 27.69 0.31
CA TYR A 10 -17.32 26.96 -0.73
C TYR A 10 -18.16 25.80 -1.28
N ASN A 11 -18.17 25.63 -2.60
CA ASN A 11 -18.84 24.50 -3.24
C ASN A 11 -17.87 23.31 -3.36
N ILE A 12 -18.07 22.26 -2.56
CA ILE A 12 -17.32 21.01 -2.69
C ILE A 12 -18.03 20.14 -3.71
N ASN A 13 -17.34 19.78 -4.80
CA ASN A 13 -17.89 18.91 -5.83
C ASN A 13 -18.38 17.58 -5.21
N GLY A 14 -19.58 17.14 -5.60
CA GLY A 14 -20.23 15.94 -5.07
C GLY A 14 -20.93 16.08 -3.73
N ILE A 15 -20.70 17.17 -2.99
CA ILE A 15 -21.31 17.41 -1.67
C ILE A 15 -22.28 18.61 -1.73
N GLY A 16 -21.87 19.68 -2.43
CA GLY A 16 -22.60 20.94 -2.53
C GLY A 16 -21.92 22.08 -1.75
N VAL A 17 -22.67 23.16 -1.55
CA VAL A 17 -22.19 24.34 -0.83
C VAL A 17 -22.07 24.03 0.65
N VAL A 18 -20.87 24.20 1.20
CA VAL A 18 -20.59 24.13 2.63
C VAL A 18 -20.31 25.53 3.15
N THR A 19 -20.82 25.83 4.35
CA THR A 19 -20.66 27.13 5.01
C THR A 19 -20.02 27.01 6.40
N PRO A 20 -18.80 26.44 6.54
CA PRO A 20 -18.16 26.31 7.83
C PRO A 20 -17.86 27.67 8.48
N ILE A 21 -17.96 27.70 9.81
CA ILE A 21 -17.62 28.84 10.66
C ILE A 21 -16.31 28.49 11.38
N VAL A 22 -15.23 29.21 11.06
CA VAL A 22 -13.96 29.10 11.79
C VAL A 22 -14.02 29.99 13.02
N TYR A 23 -13.90 29.39 14.20
CA TYR A 23 -14.07 30.11 15.47
C TYR A 23 -12.90 31.06 15.78
N PRO A 24 -13.08 32.09 16.64
CA PRO A 24 -12.15 33.22 16.74
C PRO A 24 -10.69 32.86 17.06
N PHE A 25 -10.46 31.92 17.98
CA PHE A 25 -9.10 31.49 18.33
C PHE A 25 -8.41 30.76 17.16
N VAL A 26 -9.17 30.00 16.37
CA VAL A 26 -8.66 29.29 15.19
C VAL A 26 -8.49 30.23 14.01
N SER A 27 -9.44 31.15 13.81
CA SER A 27 -9.42 32.19 12.78
C SER A 27 -8.16 33.05 12.86
N SER A 28 -7.70 33.34 14.07
CA SER A 28 -6.44 34.06 14.32
C SER A 28 -5.21 33.32 13.77
N LEU A 29 -5.18 31.98 13.87
CA LEU A 29 -4.12 31.17 13.27
C LEU A 29 -4.31 31.02 11.76
N TYR A 30 -5.53 30.71 11.33
CA TYR A 30 -5.93 30.49 9.94
C TYR A 30 -5.58 31.70 9.06
N SER A 31 -5.82 32.91 9.58
CA SER A 31 -5.59 34.18 8.89
C SER A 31 -4.17 34.73 9.05
N ASP A 32 -3.22 33.98 9.63
CA ASP A 32 -1.83 34.44 9.72
C ASP A 32 -1.18 34.48 8.32
N ASN A 33 -0.99 35.70 7.82
CA ASN A 33 -0.42 35.98 6.50
C ASN A 33 0.98 35.37 6.28
N LYS A 34 1.76 35.12 7.34
CA LYS A 34 3.08 34.47 7.20
C LYS A 34 2.96 32.96 7.01
N LEU A 35 1.90 32.35 7.55
CA LEU A 35 1.65 30.92 7.43
C LEU A 35 0.94 30.54 6.13
N ARG A 36 0.18 31.48 5.54
CA ARG A 36 -0.55 31.29 4.27
C ARG A 36 -1.35 29.97 4.26
N ILE A 37 -2.04 29.67 5.36
CA ILE A 37 -2.65 28.35 5.62
C ILE A 37 -3.59 27.94 4.48
N GLU A 38 -4.47 28.84 4.03
CA GLU A 38 -5.39 28.55 2.94
C GLU A 38 -4.66 28.13 1.65
N GLY A 39 -3.66 28.91 1.23
CA GLY A 39 -2.87 28.60 0.04
C GLY A 39 -2.17 27.25 0.14
N ARG A 40 -1.67 26.91 1.34
CA ARG A 40 -1.04 25.60 1.62
C ARG A 40 -2.02 24.45 1.50
N LEU A 41 -3.23 24.62 2.04
CA LEU A 41 -4.27 23.60 1.97
C LEU A 41 -4.79 23.41 0.54
N LYS A 42 -4.95 24.50 -0.23
CA LYS A 42 -5.35 24.45 -1.65
C LYS A 42 -4.26 23.85 -2.55
N GLY A 43 -3.00 24.02 -2.20
CA GLY A 43 -1.85 23.53 -2.98
C GLY A 43 -1.49 22.06 -2.78
N VAL A 44 -2.18 21.33 -1.89
CA VAL A 44 -1.87 19.93 -1.56
C VAL A 44 -3.10 19.05 -1.74
N ASN A 45 -3.01 18.08 -2.66
CA ASN A 45 -4.06 17.08 -2.86
C ASN A 45 -4.08 16.08 -1.70
N GLN A 46 -5.28 15.65 -1.28
CA GLN A 46 -5.43 14.72 -0.17
C GLN A 46 -4.72 13.39 -0.46
N LEU A 47 -5.06 12.79 -1.61
CA LEU A 47 -4.66 11.45 -2.02
C LEU A 47 -3.25 11.41 -2.65
N GLY A 48 -2.59 12.56 -2.75
CA GLY A 48 -1.20 12.67 -3.18
C GLY A 48 -0.94 12.00 -4.53
N ALA A 49 0.03 11.10 -4.58
CA ALA A 49 0.46 10.43 -5.82
C ALA A 49 -0.61 9.51 -6.46
N ILE A 50 -1.66 9.13 -5.71
CA ILE A 50 -2.76 8.30 -6.23
C ILE A 50 -3.47 8.99 -7.40
N ARG A 51 -3.52 10.33 -7.40
CA ARG A 51 -4.12 11.13 -8.47
C ARG A 51 -3.53 10.87 -9.86
N PHE A 52 -2.29 10.40 -9.94
CA PHE A 52 -1.61 10.10 -11.21
C PHE A 52 -2.06 8.77 -11.81
N ILE A 53 -2.75 7.93 -11.04
CA ILE A 53 -3.36 6.67 -11.48
C ILE A 53 -4.87 6.83 -11.64
N HIS A 54 -5.49 7.63 -10.77
CA HIS A 54 -6.92 7.95 -10.79
C HIS A 54 -7.10 9.47 -10.90
N ASN A 55 -7.32 9.97 -12.11
CA ASN A 55 -7.40 11.42 -12.37
C ASN A 55 -8.54 12.12 -11.60
N GLY A 56 -9.59 11.38 -11.20
CA GLY A 56 -10.66 11.89 -10.33
C GLY A 56 -10.22 12.23 -8.91
N ALA A 57 -9.10 11.67 -8.43
CA ALA A 57 -8.61 11.81 -7.06
C ALA A 57 -7.83 13.12 -6.81
N HIS A 58 -8.39 14.26 -7.23
CA HIS A 58 -7.69 15.55 -7.24
C HIS A 58 -8.16 16.56 -6.19
N TYR A 59 -9.10 16.20 -5.31
CA TYR A 59 -9.53 17.11 -4.25
C TYR A 59 -8.39 17.43 -3.27
N THR A 60 -8.49 18.61 -2.68
CA THR A 60 -7.45 19.26 -1.90
C THR A 60 -7.65 19.04 -0.40
N ARG A 61 -6.57 19.23 0.36
CA ARG A 61 -6.63 19.30 1.83
C ARG A 61 -7.56 20.43 2.30
N TYR A 62 -7.76 21.46 1.48
CA TYR A 62 -8.68 22.56 1.77
C TYR A 62 -10.13 22.07 1.86
N GLU A 63 -10.61 21.37 0.83
CA GLU A 63 -11.96 20.77 0.83
C GLU A 63 -12.13 19.79 2.00
N TYR A 64 -11.11 18.98 2.27
CA TYR A 64 -11.10 18.07 3.41
C TYR A 64 -11.23 18.78 4.77
N VAL A 65 -10.54 19.90 4.96
CA VAL A 65 -10.57 20.68 6.19
C VAL A 65 -11.90 21.41 6.35
N LEU A 66 -12.42 22.02 5.29
CA LEU A 66 -13.70 22.72 5.32
C LEU A 66 -14.85 21.78 5.69
N LEU A 67 -14.86 20.56 5.12
CA LEU A 67 -15.86 19.55 5.47
C LEU A 67 -15.79 19.17 6.96
N GLN A 68 -14.58 18.97 7.49
CA GLN A 68 -14.40 18.67 8.92
C GLN A 68 -14.85 19.81 9.82
N PHE A 69 -14.56 21.06 9.44
CA PHE A 69 -15.03 22.25 10.18
C PHE A 69 -16.56 22.30 10.17
N MET A 70 -17.20 22.12 9.02
CA MET A 70 -18.65 22.11 8.91
C MET A 70 -19.26 21.04 9.82
N LEU A 71 -18.71 19.82 9.83
CA LEU A 71 -19.16 18.75 10.73
C LEU A 71 -18.95 19.09 12.21
N ILE A 72 -17.83 19.74 12.58
CA ILE A 72 -17.60 20.20 13.95
C ILE A 72 -18.62 21.28 14.33
N ASN A 73 -18.92 22.22 13.44
CA ASN A 73 -19.93 23.26 13.69
C ASN A 73 -21.31 22.63 13.86
N PHE A 74 -21.66 21.67 13.01
CA PHE A 74 -22.90 20.90 13.10
C PHE A 74 -23.03 20.17 14.44
N ILE A 75 -22.01 19.38 14.83
CA ILE A 75 -22.02 18.66 16.11
C ILE A 75 -22.09 19.64 17.29
N LYS A 76 -21.38 20.76 17.23
CA LYS A 76 -21.42 21.76 18.30
C LYS A 76 -22.82 22.37 18.48
N ASN A 77 -23.55 22.59 17.38
CA ASN A 77 -24.87 23.22 17.43
C ASN A 77 -25.98 22.22 17.79
N ASN A 78 -25.80 20.94 17.47
CA ASN A 78 -26.85 19.91 17.56
C ASN A 78 -26.58 18.83 18.62
N SER A 79 -25.56 18.99 19.48
CA SER A 79 -25.26 18.01 20.54
C SER A 79 -25.05 18.65 21.91
N GLU A 80 -25.36 17.88 22.96
CA GLU A 80 -25.09 18.25 24.36
C GLU A 80 -23.67 17.88 24.82
N TRP A 81 -22.74 17.66 23.88
CA TRP A 81 -21.41 17.16 24.21
C TRP A 81 -20.47 18.21 24.82
N GLY A 82 -20.95 19.44 25.04
CA GLY A 82 -20.17 20.52 25.65
C GLY A 82 -19.12 21.14 24.73
N LEU A 83 -19.29 21.05 23.40
CA LEU A 83 -18.39 21.68 22.42
C LEU A 83 -18.45 23.21 22.44
N GLY A 84 -19.60 23.77 22.82
CA GLY A 84 -19.77 25.20 23.06
C GLY A 84 -19.23 25.67 24.41
N SER A 85 -19.00 24.76 25.35
CA SER A 85 -18.52 25.08 26.70
C SER A 85 -17.04 25.43 26.69
N LYS A 86 -16.63 26.24 27.68
CA LYS A 86 -15.23 26.58 27.91
C LYS A 86 -14.39 25.31 28.07
N PHE A 87 -13.30 25.24 27.31
CA PHE A 87 -12.42 24.09 27.33
C PHE A 87 -11.57 24.04 28.60
N ASN A 88 -11.52 22.87 29.23
CA ASN A 88 -10.67 22.63 30.39
C ASN A 88 -9.26 22.19 29.94
N PHE A 89 -8.32 23.15 29.93
CA PHE A 89 -6.93 22.90 29.54
C PHE A 89 -6.13 22.00 30.50
N SER A 90 -6.61 21.75 31.73
CA SER A 90 -5.97 20.79 32.63
C SER A 90 -5.99 19.36 32.07
N VAL A 91 -7.01 19.03 31.25
CA VAL A 91 -7.10 17.74 30.53
C VAL A 91 -5.95 17.55 29.53
N LEU A 92 -5.33 18.64 29.08
CA LEU A 92 -4.13 18.64 28.25
C LEU A 92 -2.84 18.85 29.05
N GLY A 93 -2.91 19.02 30.38
CA GLY A 93 -1.76 19.38 31.22
C GLY A 93 -1.17 20.74 30.87
N ILE A 94 -2.02 21.72 30.58
CA ILE A 94 -1.63 23.10 30.29
C ILE A 94 -2.18 24.01 31.39
N ASP A 95 -1.28 24.59 32.18
CA ASP A 95 -1.66 25.41 33.33
C ASP A 95 -1.99 26.85 32.94
N LYS A 96 -1.28 27.41 31.95
CA LYS A 96 -1.49 28.78 31.44
C LYS A 96 -1.18 28.88 29.95
N LEU A 97 -2.00 29.64 29.23
CA LEU A 97 -1.72 30.15 27.89
C LEU A 97 -1.57 31.67 27.96
N ASN A 98 -0.92 32.27 26.96
CA ASN A 98 -0.80 33.73 26.85
C ASN A 98 -2.09 34.36 26.29
N TYR A 99 -2.82 33.63 25.46
CA TYR A 99 -4.14 33.99 24.97
C TYR A 99 -5.14 34.04 26.13
N ASN A 100 -6.15 34.91 26.05
CA ASN A 100 -7.18 34.97 27.08
C ASN A 100 -8.00 33.67 27.07
N VAL A 101 -7.62 32.73 27.95
CA VAL A 101 -8.16 31.37 28.08
C VAL A 101 -9.65 31.36 28.42
N LYS A 102 -10.22 32.52 28.81
CA LYS A 102 -11.61 32.60 29.27
C LYS A 102 -12.64 32.21 28.20
N ASN A 103 -12.30 32.25 26.91
CA ASN A 103 -13.28 32.10 25.83
C ASN A 103 -13.04 30.94 24.86
N ILE A 104 -12.01 30.09 25.06
CA ILE A 104 -11.72 28.99 24.13
C ILE A 104 -12.67 27.81 24.39
N THR A 105 -13.39 27.32 23.37
CA THR A 105 -14.36 26.22 23.51
C THR A 105 -13.82 24.88 23.01
N GLY A 106 -14.53 23.78 23.31
CA GLY A 106 -14.18 22.45 22.78
C GLY A 106 -14.19 22.37 21.25
N GLY A 107 -15.13 23.05 20.60
CA GLY A 107 -15.18 23.19 19.14
C GLY A 107 -13.92 23.83 18.54
N GLU A 108 -13.39 24.89 19.18
CA GLU A 108 -12.12 25.51 18.77
C GLU A 108 -10.94 24.56 18.89
N ILE A 109 -10.91 23.71 19.93
CA ILE A 109 -9.87 22.69 20.07
C ILE A 109 -9.97 21.65 18.96
N LEU A 110 -11.16 21.19 18.59
CA LEU A 110 -11.34 20.26 17.48
C LEU A 110 -10.90 20.87 16.14
N GLU A 111 -11.26 22.12 15.86
CA GLU A 111 -10.81 22.83 14.65
C GLU A 111 -9.28 22.99 14.63
N LEU A 112 -8.65 23.27 15.77
CA LEU A 112 -7.18 23.28 15.86
C LEU A 112 -6.56 21.91 15.59
N ILE A 113 -7.14 20.82 16.11
CA ILE A 113 -6.67 19.46 15.80
C ILE A 113 -6.70 19.21 14.29
N VAL A 114 -7.79 19.60 13.62
CA VAL A 114 -7.94 19.50 12.17
C VAL A 114 -6.85 20.30 11.44
N LEU A 115 -6.61 21.57 11.81
CA LEU A 115 -5.55 22.37 11.17
C LEU A 115 -4.17 21.77 11.42
N PHE A 116 -3.84 21.43 12.67
CA PHE A 116 -2.53 20.88 13.01
C PHE A 116 -2.23 19.58 12.25
N GLY A 117 -3.25 18.76 12.05
CA GLY A 117 -3.15 17.52 11.28
C GLY A 117 -2.99 17.72 9.78
N ASN A 118 -3.23 18.92 9.23
CA ASN A 118 -3.24 19.16 7.79
C ASN A 118 -2.20 20.19 7.29
N ILE A 119 -1.86 21.23 8.06
CA ILE A 119 -0.94 22.28 7.58
C ILE A 119 0.51 21.80 7.41
N GLY A 120 0.90 20.69 8.02
CA GLY A 120 2.26 20.17 7.93
C GLY A 120 2.54 19.28 6.70
N HIS A 121 1.54 19.05 5.84
CA HIS A 121 1.70 18.15 4.70
C HIS A 121 2.58 18.76 3.59
N PHE A 122 3.31 17.86 2.94
CA PHE A 122 3.97 18.10 1.66
C PHE A 122 3.06 17.71 0.50
N LYS A 123 3.39 18.16 -0.72
CA LYS A 123 2.76 17.61 -1.93
C LYS A 123 3.05 16.12 -2.04
N ASP A 124 2.16 15.41 -2.73
CA ASP A 124 2.18 13.94 -2.86
C ASP A 124 2.08 13.18 -1.52
N THR A 125 1.77 13.87 -0.42
CA THR A 125 1.37 13.38 0.89
C THR A 125 2.14 12.15 1.37
N PHE A 126 1.62 10.94 1.15
CA PHE A 126 2.21 9.69 1.60
C PHE A 126 3.61 9.45 1.04
N SER A 127 3.85 9.74 -0.25
CA SER A 127 5.17 9.58 -0.88
C SER A 127 6.22 10.48 -0.21
N SER A 128 5.88 11.75 -0.01
CA SER A 128 6.76 12.71 0.66
C SER A 128 6.98 12.37 2.13
N ASN A 129 5.95 11.91 2.83
CA ASN A 129 6.05 11.47 4.22
C ASN A 129 7.00 10.27 4.37
N LYS A 130 6.94 9.28 3.46
CA LYS A 130 7.86 8.13 3.45
C LYS A 130 9.31 8.59 3.32
N VAL A 131 9.59 9.47 2.34
CA VAL A 131 10.94 10.01 2.11
C VAL A 131 11.42 10.85 3.30
N TRP A 132 10.57 11.72 3.83
CA TRP A 132 10.92 12.58 4.96
C TRP A 132 11.18 11.78 6.23
N PHE A 133 10.36 10.75 6.50
CA PHE A 133 10.61 9.80 7.57
C PHE A 133 11.98 9.14 7.40
N HIS A 134 12.31 8.63 6.22
CA HIS A 134 13.61 8.00 5.94
C HIS A 134 14.80 8.92 6.28
N PHE A 135 14.78 10.17 5.81
CA PHE A 135 15.84 11.15 6.09
C PHE A 135 16.01 11.42 7.60
N LEU A 136 14.91 11.50 8.34
CA LEU A 136 14.96 11.76 9.78
C LEU A 136 15.30 10.50 10.59
N TYR A 137 14.79 9.34 10.20
CA TYR A 137 15.05 8.07 10.87
C TYR A 137 16.53 7.69 10.77
N THR A 138 17.10 7.76 9.56
CA THR A 138 18.52 7.51 9.30
C THR A 138 19.44 8.68 9.70
N ASN A 139 18.85 9.81 10.11
CA ASN A 139 19.54 11.09 10.33
C ASN A 139 20.47 11.49 9.16
N LYS A 140 20.08 11.13 7.94
CA LYS A 140 20.84 11.45 6.74
C LYS A 140 20.97 12.96 6.59
N HIS A 141 22.16 13.43 6.19
CA HIS A 141 22.52 14.86 6.15
C HIS A 141 22.32 15.61 7.49
N ASN A 142 22.36 14.88 8.61
CA ASN A 142 22.12 15.38 9.96
C ASN A 142 20.74 16.02 10.16
N LEU A 143 19.74 15.65 9.33
CA LEU A 143 18.45 16.32 9.29
C LEU A 143 17.63 16.16 10.57
N LYS A 144 17.70 14.99 11.24
CA LYS A 144 17.02 14.78 12.53
C LYS A 144 17.50 15.79 13.55
N ASN A 145 18.81 15.95 13.68
CA ASN A 145 19.39 16.87 14.64
C ASN A 145 19.14 18.33 14.25
N CYS A 146 19.15 18.66 12.96
CA CYS A 146 18.80 19.99 12.47
C CYS A 146 17.34 20.34 12.81
N LEU A 147 16.40 19.41 12.59
CA LEU A 147 14.99 19.57 12.94
C LEU A 147 14.82 19.71 14.46
N LYS A 148 15.52 18.90 15.25
CA LYS A 148 15.54 19.01 16.72
C LYS A 148 16.01 20.39 17.20
N LYS A 149 16.95 21.04 16.52
CA LYS A 149 17.36 22.42 16.87
C LYS A 149 16.24 23.44 16.62
N GLY A 150 15.35 23.16 15.67
CA GLY A 150 14.21 24.01 15.30
C GLY A 150 12.95 23.84 16.17
N ILE A 151 12.85 22.77 16.96
CA ILE A 151 11.70 22.46 17.83
C ILE A 151 12.05 22.56 19.31
N LYS A 152 11.06 22.88 20.15
CA LYS A 152 11.22 23.00 21.61
C LYS A 152 11.32 21.63 22.29
N LYS A 153 11.73 21.61 23.58
CA LYS A 153 12.13 20.39 24.33
C LYS A 153 11.09 19.26 24.21
N ASP A 154 9.82 19.55 24.49
CA ASP A 154 8.75 18.55 24.42
C ASP A 154 8.57 18.02 22.99
N GLY A 155 8.54 18.90 21.99
CA GLY A 155 8.54 18.53 20.58
C GLY A 155 9.68 17.60 20.16
N LYS A 156 10.90 17.74 20.72
CA LYS A 156 12.03 16.82 20.43
C LYS A 156 11.71 15.39 20.87
N SER A 157 11.10 15.21 22.04
CA SER A 157 10.73 13.90 22.56
C SER A 157 9.61 13.26 21.73
N LEU A 158 8.70 14.07 21.19
CA LEU A 158 7.62 13.61 20.30
C LEU A 158 8.16 13.14 18.95
N LEU A 159 9.16 13.85 18.39
CA LEU A 159 9.86 13.39 17.19
C LEU A 159 10.52 12.03 17.42
N ASP A 160 11.27 11.86 18.52
CA ASP A 160 11.93 10.57 18.80
C ASP A 160 10.92 9.44 18.95
N ARG A 161 9.80 9.69 19.64
CA ARG A 161 8.71 8.72 19.79
C ARG A 161 8.03 8.38 18.47
N LEU A 162 7.78 9.36 17.60
CA LEU A 162 7.17 9.10 16.30
C LEU A 162 8.08 8.21 15.45
N LEU A 163 9.39 8.51 15.45
CA LEU A 163 10.39 7.71 14.74
C LEU A 163 10.50 6.29 15.32
N SER A 164 10.45 6.11 16.65
CA SER A 164 10.45 4.78 17.26
C SER A 164 9.19 3.98 16.96
N ASN A 165 8.02 4.65 16.91
CA ASN A 165 6.75 4.02 16.57
C ASN A 165 6.63 3.68 15.07
N SER A 166 7.60 4.08 14.23
CA SER A 166 7.63 3.77 12.80
C SER A 166 6.41 4.29 12.01
N ASP A 167 5.83 5.41 12.47
CA ASP A 167 4.55 5.93 11.94
C ASP A 167 4.76 7.11 11.00
N TYR A 168 5.21 6.81 9.78
CA TYR A 168 5.46 7.83 8.76
C TYR A 168 4.18 8.58 8.34
N ASN A 169 2.99 8.01 8.55
CA ASN A 169 1.70 8.63 8.23
C ASN A 169 1.37 9.84 9.12
N LYS A 170 2.15 10.07 10.19
CA LYS A 170 1.99 11.21 11.10
C LYS A 170 3.10 12.25 10.99
N MET A 171 4.04 12.14 10.04
CA MET A 171 5.17 13.07 9.90
C MET A 171 4.77 14.55 9.80
N GLN A 172 3.64 14.84 9.17
CA GLN A 172 3.09 16.19 9.05
C GLN A 172 2.88 16.88 10.41
N TRP A 173 2.59 16.15 11.48
CA TRP A 173 2.45 16.74 12.81
C TRP A 173 3.74 17.36 13.32
N ILE A 174 4.89 16.74 13.02
CA ILE A 174 6.20 17.29 13.35
C ILE A 174 6.50 18.53 12.51
N ASN A 175 6.11 18.52 11.23
CA ASN A 175 6.25 19.69 10.36
C ASN A 175 5.41 20.86 10.90
N THR A 176 4.17 20.60 11.31
CA THR A 176 3.31 21.56 12.01
C THR A 176 3.99 22.10 13.26
N LEU A 177 4.54 21.24 14.13
CA LEU A 177 5.26 21.69 15.33
C LEU A 177 6.47 22.58 15.00
N PHE A 178 7.21 22.26 13.93
CA PHE A 178 8.31 23.08 13.47
C PHE A 178 7.82 24.47 13.02
N ILE A 179 6.75 24.53 12.22
CA ILE A 179 6.12 25.78 11.76
C ILE A 179 5.70 26.64 12.95
N LEU A 180 4.96 26.06 13.89
CA LEU A 180 4.48 26.77 15.09
C LEU A 180 5.62 27.19 16.02
N SER A 181 6.77 26.52 15.98
CA SER A 181 7.95 26.88 16.76
C SER A 181 8.71 28.10 16.21
N ARG A 182 8.27 28.69 15.09
CA ARG A 182 8.99 29.80 14.45
C ARG A 182 8.70 31.20 14.99
N SER A 183 7.60 31.38 15.71
CA SER A 183 7.21 32.69 16.23
C SER A 183 6.71 32.58 17.67
N LYS A 184 7.10 33.55 18.51
CA LYS A 184 6.58 33.62 19.90
C LYS A 184 5.05 33.79 19.92
N LYS A 185 4.46 34.44 18.91
CA LYS A 185 3.00 34.61 18.78
C LYS A 185 2.27 33.27 18.62
N LEU A 186 2.97 32.22 18.18
CA LEU A 186 2.39 30.90 17.93
C LEU A 186 2.63 29.91 19.10
N ASN A 187 3.21 30.38 20.21
CA ASN A 187 3.61 29.52 21.33
C ASN A 187 2.45 28.73 21.94
N ASP A 188 1.27 29.34 22.04
CA ASP A 188 0.08 28.71 22.62
C ASP A 188 -0.42 27.58 21.71
N TYR A 189 -0.55 27.85 20.41
CA TYR A 189 -0.90 26.83 19.42
C TYR A 189 0.13 25.69 19.41
N ARG A 190 1.43 26.01 19.48
CA ARG A 190 2.50 25.00 19.59
C ARG A 190 2.31 24.13 20.83
N LEU A 191 2.06 24.72 22.00
CA LEU A 191 1.88 23.98 23.24
C LEU A 191 0.68 23.04 23.16
N ILE A 192 -0.45 23.53 22.65
CA ILE A 192 -1.65 22.72 22.41
C ILE A 192 -1.33 21.57 21.45
N CYS A 193 -0.65 21.85 20.33
CA CYS A 193 -0.24 20.85 19.34
C CYS A 193 0.67 19.77 19.96
N GLU A 194 1.63 20.15 20.81
CA GLU A 194 2.52 19.19 21.50
C GLU A 194 1.72 18.24 22.41
N ARG A 195 0.76 18.76 23.17
CA ARG A 195 -0.07 17.93 24.08
C ARG A 195 -0.98 16.99 23.30
N ILE A 196 -1.61 17.48 22.24
CA ILE A 196 -2.48 16.68 21.38
C ILE A 196 -1.69 15.59 20.68
N LEU A 197 -0.54 15.92 20.08
CA LEU A 197 0.33 14.94 19.44
C LEU A 197 0.82 13.90 20.45
N LYS A 198 1.17 14.31 21.68
CA LYS A 198 1.53 13.38 22.75
C LYS A 198 0.44 12.36 23.00
N LYS A 199 -0.82 12.79 23.12
CA LYS A 199 -1.97 11.89 23.32
C LYS A 199 -2.18 10.95 22.14
N ILE A 200 -2.08 11.45 20.90
CA ILE A 200 -2.18 10.65 19.67
C ILE A 200 -1.09 9.56 19.64
N LEU A 201 0.17 9.91 19.91
CA LEU A 201 1.28 8.94 19.88
C LEU A 201 1.24 7.94 21.04
N LEU A 202 0.60 8.29 22.15
CA LEU A 202 0.36 7.41 23.29
C LEU A 202 -0.93 6.58 23.16
N LYS A 203 -1.73 6.79 22.11
CA LYS A 203 -3.06 6.16 21.93
C LYS A 203 -3.94 6.30 23.18
N GLN A 204 -3.91 7.46 23.83
CA GLN A 204 -4.74 7.70 25.01
C GLN A 204 -6.21 7.83 24.62
N ASN A 205 -7.08 7.16 25.37
CA ASN A 205 -8.52 7.39 25.28
C ASN A 205 -8.81 8.82 25.73
N ASP A 206 -9.32 9.63 24.81
CA ASP A 206 -9.63 11.03 25.03
C ASP A 206 -10.87 11.36 24.22
N LYS A 207 -11.89 11.93 24.88
CA LYS A 207 -13.17 12.28 24.24
C LYS A 207 -12.99 13.16 23.01
N TRP A 208 -12.05 14.11 23.04
CA TRP A 208 -11.84 15.03 21.92
C TRP A 208 -11.16 14.35 20.76
N LEU A 209 -10.21 13.44 21.03
CA LEU A 209 -9.61 12.61 19.98
C LEU A 209 -10.59 11.61 19.38
N ASP A 210 -11.52 11.05 20.18
CA ASP A 210 -12.59 10.19 19.69
C ASP A 210 -13.51 10.95 18.71
N ILE A 211 -14.04 12.10 19.13
CA ILE A 211 -14.88 12.94 18.27
C ILE A 211 -14.13 13.34 17.00
N TYR A 212 -12.88 13.81 17.12
CA TYR A 212 -12.04 14.13 15.98
C TYR A 212 -11.88 12.92 15.04
N SER A 213 -11.63 11.72 15.57
CA SER A 213 -11.46 10.51 14.76
C SER A 213 -12.71 10.15 13.97
N LYS A 214 -13.90 10.32 14.57
CA LYS A 214 -15.20 10.09 13.94
C LYS A 214 -15.46 11.12 12.85
N VAL A 215 -15.28 12.42 13.14
CA VAL A 215 -15.39 13.51 12.14
C VAL A 215 -14.46 13.28 10.96
N ARG A 216 -13.19 12.94 11.24
CA ARG A 216 -12.21 12.59 10.22
C ARG A 216 -12.67 11.42 9.37
N LYS A 217 -13.21 10.36 9.99
CA LYS A 217 -13.70 9.16 9.31
C LYS A 217 -14.84 9.48 8.35
N VAL A 218 -15.89 10.16 8.83
CA VAL A 218 -17.00 10.59 7.97
C VAL A 218 -16.47 11.40 6.78
N SER A 219 -15.57 12.36 7.04
CA SER A 219 -15.06 13.26 6.00
C SER A 219 -14.29 12.53 4.91
N PHE A 220 -13.34 11.67 5.28
CA PHE A 220 -12.52 10.97 4.28
C PHE A 220 -13.35 9.88 3.57
N VAL A 221 -14.24 9.18 4.28
CA VAL A 221 -15.10 8.16 3.66
C VAL A 221 -16.01 8.78 2.61
N VAL A 222 -16.62 9.94 2.89
CA VAL A 222 -17.45 10.66 1.91
C VAL A 222 -16.61 11.15 0.72
N LEU A 223 -15.52 11.88 0.99
CA LEU A 223 -14.72 12.50 -0.07
C LEU A 223 -13.93 11.47 -0.89
N ASP A 224 -13.24 10.54 -0.25
CA ASP A 224 -12.45 9.54 -0.96
C ASP A 224 -13.33 8.59 -1.77
N SER A 225 -14.53 8.24 -1.30
CA SER A 225 -15.47 7.44 -2.10
C SER A 225 -15.98 8.23 -3.31
N HIS A 226 -16.28 9.53 -3.15
CA HIS A 226 -16.75 10.38 -4.26
C HIS A 226 -15.66 10.64 -5.32
N PHE A 227 -14.43 10.95 -4.89
CA PHE A 227 -13.32 11.31 -5.77
C PHE A 227 -12.45 10.11 -6.18
N SER A 228 -12.85 8.88 -5.87
CA SER A 228 -12.18 7.67 -6.34
C SER A 228 -12.99 6.96 -7.43
N HIS A 229 -12.40 5.91 -7.99
CA HIS A 229 -13.05 5.05 -8.98
C HIS A 229 -13.96 3.99 -8.32
N ILE A 230 -14.12 4.03 -6.99
CA ILE A 230 -14.92 3.05 -6.26
C ILE A 230 -16.40 3.35 -6.52
N PRO A 231 -17.22 2.35 -6.87
CA PRO A 231 -18.62 2.54 -7.22
C PRO A 231 -19.51 2.70 -5.97
N ILE A 232 -19.10 3.53 -5.01
CA ILE A 232 -19.85 3.83 -3.80
C ILE A 232 -19.93 5.34 -3.63
N SER A 233 -21.14 5.90 -3.66
CA SER A 233 -21.39 7.30 -3.33
C SER A 233 -22.14 7.39 -2.01
N ILE A 234 -21.64 8.19 -1.08
CA ILE A 234 -22.32 8.45 0.19
C ILE A 234 -22.90 9.85 0.11
N SER A 235 -24.24 9.95 0.13
CA SER A 235 -24.91 11.24 0.23
C SER A 235 -24.77 11.78 1.66
N LEU A 236 -23.85 12.72 1.85
CA LEU A 236 -23.67 13.37 3.14
C LEU A 236 -24.95 14.09 3.60
N GLN A 237 -25.70 14.68 2.67
CA GLN A 237 -26.97 15.34 2.99
C GLN A 237 -27.97 14.35 3.61
N ASN A 238 -28.05 13.13 3.08
CA ASN A 238 -28.90 12.09 3.66
C ASN A 238 -28.39 11.62 5.03
N VAL A 239 -27.07 11.55 5.20
CA VAL A 239 -26.44 11.22 6.50
C VAL A 239 -26.76 12.28 7.55
N LEU A 240 -26.81 13.56 7.16
CA LEU A 240 -27.08 14.69 8.06
C LEU A 240 -28.57 15.03 8.20
N PHE A 241 -29.46 14.50 7.35
CA PHE A 241 -30.88 14.87 7.30
C PHE A 241 -31.61 14.69 8.63
N ASN A 242 -31.30 13.63 9.38
CA ASN A 242 -31.79 13.45 10.74
C ASN A 242 -30.66 13.76 11.73
N GLU A 243 -30.58 15.03 12.13
CA GLU A 243 -29.49 15.54 12.96
C GLU A 243 -29.35 14.77 14.27
N ASN A 244 -30.47 14.54 14.96
CA ASN A 244 -30.50 13.80 16.22
C ASN A 244 -29.98 12.36 16.07
N LEU A 245 -30.40 11.68 14.99
CA LEU A 245 -29.93 10.32 14.72
C LEU A 245 -28.44 10.27 14.39
N PHE A 246 -27.94 11.24 13.63
CA PHE A 246 -26.51 11.32 13.32
C PHE A 246 -25.66 11.55 14.57
N ILE A 247 -26.09 12.47 15.44
CA ILE A 247 -25.43 12.74 16.72
C ILE A 247 -25.49 11.52 17.64
N ASP A 248 -26.64 10.84 17.71
CA ASP A 248 -26.79 9.59 18.47
C ASP A 248 -25.84 8.49 17.96
N GLU A 249 -25.78 8.27 16.64
CA GLU A 249 -24.88 7.29 16.02
C GLU A 249 -23.39 7.62 16.23
N LEU A 250 -23.03 8.90 16.28
CA LEU A 250 -21.67 9.30 16.63
C LEU A 250 -21.38 9.17 18.14
N SER A 251 -22.38 9.23 19.01
CA SER A 251 -22.21 9.12 20.46
C SER A 251 -21.91 7.68 20.90
N LYS A 252 -22.46 6.70 20.18
CA LYS A 252 -22.34 5.28 20.50
C LYS A 252 -20.89 4.78 20.34
N ASN A 253 -20.49 3.89 21.24
CA ASN A 253 -19.22 3.15 21.10
C ASN A 253 -19.30 2.12 19.97
N THR A 254 -20.47 1.54 19.76
CA THR A 254 -20.79 0.61 18.68
C THR A 254 -22.00 1.13 17.93
N SER A 255 -21.81 1.63 16.71
CA SER A 255 -22.90 2.20 15.92
C SER A 255 -22.99 1.54 14.55
N GLY A 256 -24.22 1.41 14.03
CA GLY A 256 -24.46 0.79 12.74
C GLY A 256 -23.84 1.62 11.62
N LEU A 257 -23.93 2.95 11.75
CA LEU A 257 -23.32 3.90 10.81
C LEU A 257 -21.78 3.81 10.83
N MET A 258 -21.14 3.84 12.01
CA MET A 258 -19.68 3.74 12.08
C MET A 258 -19.20 2.36 11.61
N GLY A 259 -19.94 1.28 11.92
CA GLY A 259 -19.64 -0.05 11.40
C GLY A 259 -19.75 -0.14 9.87
N ALA A 260 -20.68 0.60 9.24
CA ALA A 260 -20.73 0.72 7.79
C ALA A 260 -19.53 1.50 7.24
N PHE A 261 -19.15 2.62 7.88
CA PHE A 261 -17.95 3.38 7.51
C PHE A 261 -16.66 2.59 7.71
N ASP A 262 -16.59 1.70 8.69
CA ASP A 262 -15.45 0.79 8.87
C ASP A 262 -15.31 -0.17 7.69
N ARG A 263 -16.42 -0.80 7.25
CA ARG A 263 -16.40 -1.66 6.06
C ARG A 263 -16.02 -0.91 4.77
N ILE A 264 -16.50 0.33 4.61
CA ILE A 264 -16.12 1.18 3.47
C ILE A 264 -14.66 1.58 3.58
N THR A 265 -14.16 1.85 4.79
CA THR A 265 -12.74 2.13 5.02
C THR A 265 -11.88 0.94 4.62
N ASP A 266 -12.24 -0.28 5.02
CA ASP A 266 -11.53 -1.51 4.62
C ASP A 266 -11.49 -1.68 3.10
N LEU A 267 -12.60 -1.37 2.42
CA LEU A 267 -12.67 -1.37 0.96
C LEU A 267 -11.74 -0.32 0.34
N LEU A 268 -11.77 0.93 0.86
CA LEU A 268 -10.88 2.02 0.43
C LEU A 268 -9.40 1.63 0.64
N GLU A 269 -9.07 0.96 1.75
CA GLU A 269 -7.73 0.45 1.98
C GLU A 269 -7.28 -0.52 0.87
N ASP A 270 -8.12 -1.45 0.46
CA ASP A 270 -7.74 -2.46 -0.53
C ASP A 270 -7.76 -1.95 -1.98
N THR A 271 -8.73 -1.10 -2.32
CA THR A 271 -9.05 -0.69 -3.69
C THR A 271 -8.51 0.68 -4.08
N LEU A 272 -8.15 1.53 -3.11
CA LEU A 272 -7.60 2.86 -3.38
C LEU A 272 -6.19 3.02 -2.80
N TYR A 273 -6.02 2.86 -1.48
CA TYR A 273 -4.74 3.17 -0.82
C TYR A 273 -3.65 2.13 -1.11
N LEU A 274 -4.03 0.85 -1.16
CA LEU A 274 -3.13 -0.26 -1.48
C LEU A 274 -3.28 -0.75 -2.92
N GLU A 275 -4.01 -0.06 -3.79
CA GLU A 275 -4.10 -0.43 -5.21
C GLU A 275 -2.69 -0.56 -5.80
N ASN A 276 -2.50 -1.56 -6.65
CA ASN A 276 -1.17 -1.98 -7.10
C ASN A 276 -0.44 -0.84 -7.83
N ASN A 277 -1.11 -0.19 -8.79
CA ASN A 277 -0.53 0.88 -9.58
C ASN A 277 -0.34 2.17 -8.78
N ALA A 278 -1.27 2.50 -7.88
CA ALA A 278 -1.17 3.60 -6.94
C ALA A 278 0.03 3.43 -5.99
N SER A 279 0.26 2.19 -5.53
CA SER A 279 1.42 1.82 -4.72
C SER A 279 2.72 1.99 -5.51
N LEU A 280 2.81 1.43 -6.72
CA LEU A 280 3.97 1.58 -7.61
C LEU A 280 4.25 3.07 -7.92
N MET A 281 3.21 3.86 -8.21
CA MET A 281 3.32 5.29 -8.44
C MET A 281 3.80 6.05 -7.20
N SER A 282 3.29 5.69 -6.02
CA SER A 282 3.74 6.27 -4.75
C SER A 282 5.25 6.06 -4.56
N THR A 283 5.76 4.86 -4.85
CA THR A 283 7.20 4.56 -4.74
C THR A 283 8.00 5.26 -5.84
N TYR A 284 7.49 5.29 -7.08
CA TYR A 284 8.11 6.03 -8.19
C TYR A 284 8.28 7.52 -7.86
N ARG A 285 7.24 8.15 -7.30
CA ARG A 285 7.32 9.52 -6.77
C ARG A 285 8.28 9.64 -5.61
N SER A 286 8.27 8.69 -4.67
CA SER A 286 9.20 8.70 -3.52
C SER A 286 10.66 8.69 -3.98
N MET A 287 11.00 7.89 -4.99
CA MET A 287 12.34 7.87 -5.58
C MET A 287 12.72 9.21 -6.24
N ASN A 288 11.79 9.83 -6.97
CA ASN A 288 12.00 11.16 -7.56
C ASN A 288 12.19 12.26 -6.50
N ILE A 289 11.37 12.27 -5.45
CA ILE A 289 11.48 13.23 -4.35
C ILE A 289 12.82 13.01 -3.64
N TYR A 290 13.19 11.77 -3.34
CA TYR A 290 14.44 11.44 -2.68
C TYR A 290 15.67 11.91 -3.47
N SER A 291 15.70 11.71 -4.80
CA SER A 291 16.82 12.18 -5.62
C SER A 291 16.93 13.71 -5.61
N LYS A 292 15.81 14.43 -5.76
CA LYS A 292 15.78 15.90 -5.72
C LYS A 292 16.15 16.46 -4.35
N VAL A 293 15.67 15.85 -3.27
CA VAL A 293 16.04 16.25 -1.90
C VAL A 293 17.53 16.02 -1.66
N ASN A 294 18.11 14.90 -2.11
CA ASN A 294 19.56 14.69 -1.99
C ASN A 294 20.35 15.76 -2.75
N LYS A 295 20.01 16.01 -4.01
CA LYS A 295 20.65 17.05 -4.83
C LYS A 295 20.57 18.41 -4.14
N PHE A 296 19.38 18.79 -3.70
CA PHE A 296 19.18 20.04 -2.95
C PHE A 296 20.07 20.11 -1.70
N LEU A 297 20.19 19.03 -0.93
CA LEU A 297 21.01 19.00 0.29
C LEU A 297 22.51 19.07 0.01
N GLU A 298 22.97 18.47 -1.09
CA GLU A 298 24.35 18.51 -1.57
C GLU A 298 24.74 19.91 -2.06
N GLU A 299 23.84 20.59 -2.76
CA GLU A 299 24.03 21.99 -3.21
C GLU A 299 23.98 22.99 -2.03
N ASN A 300 23.35 22.62 -0.92
CA ASN A 300 23.11 23.49 0.24
C ASN A 300 23.81 23.01 1.53
N THR A 301 25.02 22.44 1.40
CA THR A 301 25.81 21.90 2.52
C THR A 301 26.09 22.94 3.61
N ASN A 302 26.48 24.15 3.21
CA ASN A 302 26.91 25.25 4.09
C ASN A 302 25.77 25.98 4.82
N ILE A 303 24.50 25.64 4.56
CA ILE A 303 23.36 26.31 5.19
C ILE A 303 23.24 25.90 6.66
N LYS A 304 23.05 26.91 7.53
CA LYS A 304 22.79 26.72 8.97
C LYS A 304 21.63 25.74 9.20
N ALA A 305 21.76 24.89 10.23
CA ALA A 305 20.85 23.79 10.53
C ALA A 305 19.34 24.14 10.46
N ILE A 306 18.90 25.21 11.15
CA ILE A 306 17.48 25.60 11.18
C ILE A 306 17.03 26.17 9.83
N ALA A 307 17.88 26.96 9.16
CA ALA A 307 17.56 27.53 7.85
C ALA A 307 17.36 26.44 6.80
N LYS A 308 18.19 25.39 6.83
CA LYS A 308 18.06 24.20 5.96
C LYS A 308 16.70 23.52 6.11
N ILE A 309 16.26 23.28 7.34
CA ILE A 309 14.94 22.69 7.62
C ILE A 309 13.82 23.65 7.22
N ASN A 310 14.00 24.95 7.46
CA ASN A 310 13.02 25.95 7.06
C ASN A 310 12.81 25.95 5.53
N MET A 311 13.89 25.88 4.74
CA MET A 311 13.77 25.78 3.29
C MET A 311 13.02 24.52 2.84
N LEU A 312 13.22 23.38 3.50
CA LEU A 312 12.49 22.15 3.15
C LEU A 312 11.01 22.18 3.55
N ILE A 313 10.69 22.72 4.74
CA ILE A 313 9.34 22.66 5.32
C ILE A 313 8.43 23.83 4.91
N THR A 314 8.98 25.05 4.79
CA THR A 314 8.17 26.27 4.66
C THR A 314 8.38 27.02 3.35
N ASP A 315 9.50 26.84 2.65
CA ASP A 315 9.74 27.49 1.36
C ASP A 315 9.17 26.66 0.20
N GLU A 316 7.88 26.82 -0.07
CA GLU A 316 7.16 26.13 -1.15
C GLU A 316 7.74 26.38 -2.55
N LYS A 317 8.48 27.47 -2.75
CA LYS A 317 9.06 27.79 -4.07
C LYS A 317 10.37 27.05 -4.32
N LYS A 318 11.15 26.78 -3.28
CA LYS A 318 12.49 26.18 -3.40
C LYS A 318 12.57 24.73 -2.95
N SER A 319 11.65 24.28 -2.11
CA SER A 319 11.70 22.94 -1.54
C SER A 319 11.35 21.88 -2.59
N PRO A 320 12.16 20.82 -2.73
CA PRO A 320 11.83 19.67 -3.55
C PRO A 320 10.53 18.95 -3.17
N PHE A 321 10.05 19.11 -1.93
CA PHE A 321 8.80 18.52 -1.45
C PHE A 321 7.53 19.23 -1.95
N TYR A 322 7.67 20.42 -2.54
CA TYR A 322 6.56 21.22 -3.07
C TYR A 322 6.63 21.39 -4.59
N GLU A 323 7.59 20.75 -5.26
CA GLU A 323 7.69 20.76 -6.71
C GLU A 323 6.49 20.07 -7.36
N GLU A 324 5.96 20.69 -8.43
CA GLU A 324 4.92 20.09 -9.24
C GLU A 324 5.45 18.87 -10.00
N TYR A 325 4.55 17.92 -10.23
CA TYR A 325 4.85 16.74 -11.01
C TYR A 325 3.69 16.39 -11.91
N LYS A 326 4.04 16.05 -13.15
CA LYS A 326 3.12 15.65 -14.19
C LYS A 326 3.67 14.38 -14.81
N ILE A 327 2.80 13.42 -15.01
CA ILE A 327 3.06 12.19 -15.75
C ILE A 327 1.80 11.88 -16.55
N SER A 328 1.96 11.58 -17.84
CA SER A 328 0.84 11.07 -18.62
C SER A 328 0.71 9.56 -18.41
N GLU A 329 -0.45 9.00 -18.74
CA GLU A 329 -0.65 7.55 -18.65
C GLU A 329 0.37 6.78 -19.52
N ASN A 330 0.71 7.32 -20.69
CA ASN A 330 1.70 6.72 -21.60
C ASN A 330 3.12 6.73 -21.03
N ASP A 331 3.41 7.61 -20.08
CA ASP A 331 4.72 7.73 -19.44
C ASP A 331 4.88 6.80 -18.22
N ILE A 332 3.80 6.14 -17.77
CA ILE A 332 3.89 5.13 -16.71
C ILE A 332 4.75 3.97 -17.24
N PRO A 333 5.89 3.65 -16.59
CA PRO A 333 6.90 2.80 -17.23
C PRO A 333 6.66 1.30 -17.05
N TRP A 334 5.59 0.90 -16.36
CA TRP A 334 5.19 -0.51 -16.19
C TRP A 334 3.83 -0.78 -16.84
N ASP A 335 3.55 -2.06 -17.09
CA ASP A 335 2.25 -2.51 -17.56
C ASP A 335 1.29 -2.59 -16.37
N ARG A 336 0.20 -1.82 -16.42
CA ARG A 336 -0.76 -1.69 -15.31
C ARG A 336 -1.51 -2.98 -14.99
N ASN A 337 -1.56 -3.92 -15.94
CA ASN A 337 -2.29 -5.18 -15.82
C ASN A 337 -1.37 -6.34 -15.39
N LYS A 338 -0.06 -6.19 -15.52
CA LYS A 338 0.94 -7.23 -15.23
C LYS A 338 1.72 -6.92 -13.96
N ASN A 339 1.02 -7.00 -12.83
CA ASN A 339 1.60 -6.75 -11.51
C ASN A 339 1.57 -8.04 -10.67
N LEU A 340 2.64 -8.31 -9.93
CA LEU A 340 2.66 -9.32 -8.86
C LEU A 340 2.46 -8.59 -7.54
N SER A 341 1.41 -8.92 -6.78
CA SER A 341 1.23 -8.33 -5.45
C SER A 341 0.86 -9.34 -4.37
N ILE A 342 1.51 -9.23 -3.22
CA ILE A 342 1.25 -10.08 -2.06
C ILE A 342 0.77 -9.18 -0.92
N THR A 343 -0.33 -9.55 -0.28
CA THR A 343 -0.88 -8.85 0.89
C THR A 343 -0.75 -9.73 2.11
N TYR A 344 -0.13 -9.18 3.14
CA TYR A 344 0.10 -9.79 4.43
C TYR A 344 -0.83 -9.10 5.44
N PHE A 345 -1.72 -9.87 6.07
CA PHE A 345 -2.50 -9.39 7.20
C PHE A 345 -1.64 -9.53 8.45
N ILE A 346 -1.26 -8.40 9.04
CA ILE A 346 -0.17 -8.33 10.02
C ILE A 346 -0.67 -8.85 11.36
N ASN A 347 0.09 -9.79 11.93
CA ASN A 347 -0.14 -10.30 13.28
C ASN A 347 0.91 -9.76 14.26
N GLN A 348 2.17 -9.62 13.81
CA GLN A 348 3.28 -9.08 14.60
C GLN A 348 4.03 -7.99 13.83
N ARG A 349 3.78 -6.72 14.16
CA ARG A 349 4.29 -5.54 13.41
C ARG A 349 5.81 -5.38 13.44
N ASP A 350 6.48 -5.81 14.51
CA ASP A 350 7.91 -5.56 14.73
C ASP A 350 8.83 -6.29 13.73
N TYR A 351 8.32 -7.33 13.06
CA TYR A 351 9.05 -8.08 12.04
C TYR A 351 8.92 -7.49 10.63
N PHE A 352 8.08 -6.47 10.45
CA PHE A 352 7.94 -5.75 9.19
C PHE A 352 8.81 -4.48 9.21
N PRO A 353 9.21 -3.95 8.03
CA PRO A 353 10.11 -2.80 7.97
C PRO A 353 9.62 -1.60 8.78
N ILE A 354 10.54 -1.02 9.54
CA ILE A 354 10.35 0.26 10.23
C ILE A 354 10.37 1.39 9.18
N ASP A 355 11.45 1.44 8.40
CA ASP A 355 11.62 2.34 7.27
C ASP A 355 11.31 1.61 5.96
N VAL A 356 10.07 1.76 5.52
CA VAL A 356 9.57 1.14 4.29
C VAL A 356 10.32 1.65 3.06
N PHE A 357 10.68 2.94 3.02
CA PHE A 357 11.38 3.52 1.89
C PHE A 357 12.81 3.02 1.79
N GLN A 358 13.47 2.76 2.94
CA GLN A 358 14.77 2.08 2.95
C GLN A 358 14.68 0.67 2.35
N LYS A 359 13.65 -0.12 2.70
CA LYS A 359 13.41 -1.44 2.07
C LYS A 359 13.18 -1.28 0.56
N GLU A 360 12.44 -0.27 0.12
CA GLU A 360 12.23 0.04 -1.29
C GLU A 360 13.56 0.33 -2.01
N LEU A 361 14.44 1.15 -1.43
CA LEU A 361 15.77 1.45 -1.97
C LEU A 361 16.63 0.19 -2.11
N GLU A 362 16.66 -0.66 -1.08
CA GLU A 362 17.45 -1.90 -1.08
C GLU A 362 16.98 -2.88 -2.15
N ILE A 363 15.68 -3.08 -2.27
CA ILE A 363 15.10 -4.02 -3.23
C ILE A 363 15.22 -3.46 -4.66
N SER A 364 14.99 -2.16 -4.85
CA SER A 364 15.18 -1.52 -6.16
C SER A 364 16.62 -1.68 -6.66
N ARG A 365 17.64 -1.55 -5.79
CA ARG A 365 19.04 -1.84 -6.17
C ARG A 365 19.27 -3.29 -6.57
N LYS A 366 18.64 -4.25 -5.89
CA LYS A 366 18.76 -5.68 -6.20
C LYS A 366 18.12 -6.05 -7.55
N LEU A 367 16.97 -5.47 -7.86
CA LEU A 367 16.25 -5.76 -9.10
C LEU A 367 16.81 -4.99 -10.30
N GLY A 368 17.29 -3.75 -10.07
CA GLY A 368 17.81 -2.88 -11.11
C GLY A 368 16.72 -2.06 -11.82
N LYS A 369 17.10 -1.37 -12.90
CA LYS A 369 16.28 -0.34 -13.58
C LYS A 369 15.09 -0.85 -14.38
N ASN A 370 15.01 -2.16 -14.63
CA ASN A 370 13.96 -2.75 -15.47
C ASN A 370 12.75 -3.24 -14.65
N CYS A 371 12.79 -3.07 -13.34
CA CYS A 371 11.76 -3.56 -12.43
C CYS A 371 11.30 -2.42 -11.51
N TYR A 372 10.01 -2.42 -11.22
CA TYR A 372 9.37 -1.46 -10.34
C TYR A 372 8.82 -2.19 -9.13
N ILE A 373 8.95 -1.57 -7.97
CA ILE A 373 8.53 -2.16 -6.70
C ILE A 373 7.79 -1.15 -5.85
N SER A 374 6.94 -1.68 -4.98
CA SER A 374 6.33 -0.90 -3.91
C SER A 374 6.14 -1.75 -2.68
N TYR A 375 6.35 -1.12 -1.53
CA TYR A 375 6.05 -1.66 -0.22
C TYR A 375 5.22 -0.63 0.50
N ASN A 376 4.04 -0.98 0.99
CA ASN A 376 3.18 -0.05 1.73
C ASN A 376 2.42 -0.76 2.85
N PHE A 377 2.15 -0.02 3.91
CA PHE A 377 1.16 -0.41 4.92
C PHE A 377 -0.18 0.21 4.59
N SER A 378 -1.27 -0.45 4.97
CA SER A 378 -2.55 0.24 5.06
C SER A 378 -2.47 1.38 6.08
N PRO A 379 -3.30 2.44 5.96
CA PRO A 379 -3.37 3.51 6.96
C PRO A 379 -3.56 3.01 8.39
N SER A 380 -4.33 1.92 8.58
CA SER A 380 -4.52 1.24 9.87
C SER A 380 -3.32 0.42 10.35
N PHE A 381 -2.31 0.19 9.49
CA PHE A 381 -1.20 -0.75 9.71
C PHE A 381 -1.64 -2.20 9.96
N SER A 382 -2.84 -2.58 9.53
CA SER A 382 -3.36 -3.95 9.61
C SER A 382 -2.89 -4.83 8.44
N LYS A 383 -2.54 -4.21 7.31
CA LYS A 383 -2.10 -4.88 6.08
C LYS A 383 -0.74 -4.33 5.66
N TYR A 384 0.10 -5.21 5.14
CA TYR A 384 1.32 -4.87 4.41
C TYR A 384 1.23 -5.43 3.00
N ARG A 385 1.40 -4.60 1.97
CA ARG A 385 1.35 -5.03 0.57
C ARG A 385 2.69 -4.82 -0.10
N THR A 386 3.14 -5.85 -0.81
CA THR A 386 4.27 -5.80 -1.73
C THR A 386 3.72 -5.84 -3.15
N VAL A 387 4.29 -5.04 -4.05
CA VAL A 387 3.90 -4.96 -5.45
C VAL A 387 5.15 -4.93 -6.31
N TYR A 388 5.15 -5.68 -7.41
CA TYR A 388 6.24 -5.77 -8.36
C TYR A 388 5.70 -5.67 -9.78
N SER A 389 6.45 -5.02 -10.66
CA SER A 389 6.15 -4.99 -12.10
C SER A 389 7.43 -4.84 -12.92
N ILE A 390 7.35 -5.21 -14.21
CA ILE A 390 8.47 -5.11 -15.16
C ILE A 390 8.25 -3.87 -16.02
N ASN A 391 9.34 -3.29 -16.51
CA ASN A 391 9.29 -2.25 -17.51
C ASN A 391 8.51 -2.72 -18.75
N LYS A 392 7.45 -1.99 -19.11
CA LYS A 392 6.56 -2.35 -20.23
C LYS A 392 7.24 -2.37 -21.59
N GLN A 393 8.38 -1.69 -21.73
CA GLN A 393 9.17 -1.66 -22.96
C GLN A 393 10.02 -2.93 -23.15
N LEU A 394 10.08 -3.81 -22.15
CA LEU A 394 10.87 -5.04 -22.20
C LEU A 394 10.09 -6.13 -22.93
N THR A 395 10.46 -6.42 -24.17
CA THR A 395 9.82 -7.45 -25.01
C THR A 395 10.75 -8.58 -25.42
N ASP A 396 12.06 -8.44 -25.15
CA ASP A 396 13.09 -9.40 -25.51
C ASP A 396 13.33 -10.47 -24.42
N ILE A 397 14.35 -11.30 -24.64
CA ILE A 397 14.73 -12.41 -23.75
C ILE A 397 14.99 -11.97 -22.29
N ARG A 398 15.37 -10.71 -22.05
CA ARG A 398 15.56 -10.17 -20.69
C ARG A 398 14.27 -10.21 -19.89
N LEU A 399 13.10 -10.28 -20.53
CA LEU A 399 11.81 -10.40 -19.87
C LEU A 399 11.74 -11.59 -18.92
N ILE A 400 12.17 -12.78 -19.37
CA ILE A 400 12.18 -14.00 -18.53
C ILE A 400 13.07 -13.78 -17.32
N LYS A 401 14.29 -13.27 -17.55
CA LYS A 401 15.28 -13.01 -16.51
C LYS A 401 14.78 -12.01 -15.45
N GLU A 402 14.17 -10.90 -15.87
CA GLU A 402 13.62 -9.90 -14.95
C GLU A 402 12.37 -10.41 -14.22
N CYS A 403 11.50 -11.17 -14.91
CA CYS A 403 10.35 -11.85 -14.29
C CYS A 403 10.80 -12.80 -13.17
N ASN A 404 11.84 -13.61 -13.43
CA ASN A 404 12.36 -14.56 -12.44
C ASN A 404 13.06 -13.88 -11.27
N LYS A 405 13.73 -12.75 -11.50
CA LYS A 405 14.24 -11.91 -10.40
C LYS A 405 13.12 -11.40 -9.51
N ILE A 406 12.02 -10.90 -10.09
CA ILE A 406 10.85 -10.45 -9.33
C ILE A 406 10.25 -11.59 -8.52
N ILE A 407 9.99 -12.73 -9.16
CA ILE A 407 9.43 -13.92 -8.49
C ILE A 407 10.33 -14.34 -7.32
N ARG A 408 11.65 -14.38 -7.53
CA ARG A 408 12.62 -14.68 -6.47
C ARG A 408 12.49 -13.72 -5.28
N VAL A 409 12.47 -12.41 -5.52
CA VAL A 409 12.35 -11.41 -4.46
C VAL A 409 11.00 -11.52 -3.75
N ALA A 410 9.91 -11.70 -4.49
CA ALA A 410 8.58 -11.86 -3.93
C ALA A 410 8.48 -13.11 -3.03
N LEU A 411 9.12 -14.21 -3.42
CA LEU A 411 9.20 -15.44 -2.61
C LEU A 411 10.10 -15.27 -1.38
N ASP A 412 11.22 -14.55 -1.50
CA ASP A 412 12.08 -14.23 -0.35
C ASP A 412 11.29 -13.39 0.68
N ASP A 413 10.48 -12.42 0.22
CA ASP A 413 9.61 -11.64 1.10
C ASP A 413 8.45 -12.47 1.68
N TYR A 414 7.85 -13.39 0.90
CA TYR A 414 6.88 -14.36 1.44
C TYR A 414 7.49 -15.16 2.58
N LEU A 415 8.66 -15.77 2.37
CA LEU A 415 9.36 -16.55 3.38
C LEU A 415 9.74 -15.70 4.60
N GLN A 416 10.03 -14.42 4.41
CA GLN A 416 10.31 -13.48 5.50
C GLN A 416 9.05 -13.14 6.32
N TYR A 417 7.93 -12.81 5.68
CA TYR A 417 6.79 -12.18 6.35
C TYR A 417 5.64 -13.13 6.72
N HIS A 418 5.48 -14.28 6.06
CA HIS A 418 4.33 -15.17 6.28
C HIS A 418 4.18 -15.62 7.74
N LYS A 419 5.29 -15.90 8.44
CA LYS A 419 5.30 -16.33 9.85
C LYS A 419 4.74 -15.29 10.83
N TYR A 420 4.74 -14.03 10.42
CA TYR A 420 4.30 -12.89 11.23
C TYR A 420 2.97 -12.33 10.73
N SER A 421 2.32 -13.07 9.83
CA SER A 421 1.05 -12.74 9.19
C SER A 421 0.00 -13.79 9.53
N ASN A 422 -1.27 -13.48 9.26
CA ASN A 422 -2.32 -14.47 9.31
C ASN A 422 -2.10 -15.52 8.22
N ASN A 423 -2.31 -16.79 8.57
CA ASN A 423 -2.17 -17.92 7.65
C ASN A 423 -3.32 -18.00 6.64
N THR A 424 -4.39 -17.22 6.85
CA THR A 424 -5.56 -17.13 5.97
C THR A 424 -5.80 -15.69 5.54
N VAL A 425 -6.24 -15.55 4.30
CA VAL A 425 -6.65 -14.29 3.68
C VAL A 425 -8.01 -14.48 3.00
N ASN A 426 -8.62 -13.41 2.48
CA ASN A 426 -9.98 -13.43 1.92
C ASN A 426 -10.24 -14.56 0.89
N ASN A 427 -9.21 -15.03 0.18
CA ASN A 427 -9.32 -16.02 -0.88
C ASN A 427 -8.71 -17.40 -0.52
N GLY A 428 -8.52 -17.69 0.77
CA GLY A 428 -8.02 -18.98 1.26
C GLY A 428 -6.68 -18.90 2.01
N PRO A 429 -5.96 -20.02 2.13
CA PRO A 429 -4.64 -20.04 2.78
C PRO A 429 -3.66 -19.09 2.09
N LEU A 430 -2.89 -18.34 2.88
CA LEU A 430 -1.93 -17.34 2.37
C LEU A 430 -0.93 -17.95 1.38
N GLU A 431 -0.38 -19.12 1.72
CA GLU A 431 0.57 -19.85 0.86
C GLU A 431 -0.02 -20.12 -0.53
N GLU A 432 -1.23 -20.66 -0.56
CA GLU A 432 -1.93 -21.01 -1.79
C GLU A 432 -2.19 -19.78 -2.67
N VAL A 433 -2.69 -18.70 -2.06
CA VAL A 433 -2.96 -17.44 -2.76
C VAL A 433 -1.67 -16.83 -3.32
N VAL A 434 -0.57 -16.88 -2.58
CA VAL A 434 0.73 -16.38 -3.03
C VAL A 434 1.25 -17.19 -4.22
N LEU A 435 1.22 -18.52 -4.12
CA LEU A 435 1.75 -19.39 -5.18
C LEU A 435 0.92 -19.29 -6.46
N LYS A 436 -0.42 -19.22 -6.36
CA LYS A 436 -1.30 -18.93 -7.50
C LYS A 436 -0.91 -17.61 -8.17
N LYS A 437 -0.74 -16.53 -7.39
CA LYS A 437 -0.35 -15.22 -7.93
C LYS A 437 1.03 -15.24 -8.60
N VAL A 438 2.00 -15.94 -8.02
CA VAL A 438 3.35 -16.12 -8.61
C VAL A 438 3.26 -16.83 -9.95
N ILE A 439 2.50 -17.92 -10.03
CA ILE A 439 2.33 -18.70 -11.27
C ILE A 439 1.56 -17.91 -12.32
N THR A 440 0.47 -17.24 -11.95
CA THR A 440 -0.28 -16.37 -12.87
C THR A 440 0.61 -15.23 -13.38
N TYR A 441 1.39 -14.60 -12.51
CA TYR A 441 2.31 -13.55 -12.92
C TYR A 441 3.39 -14.05 -13.88
N LEU A 442 3.95 -15.23 -13.63
CA LEU A 442 4.90 -15.88 -14.54
C LEU A 442 4.28 -16.02 -15.93
N PHE A 443 3.13 -16.70 -16.04
CA PHE A 443 2.51 -16.96 -17.35
C PHE A 443 2.02 -15.68 -18.04
N ARG A 444 1.53 -14.68 -17.31
CA ARG A 444 1.20 -13.36 -17.89
C ARG A 444 2.38 -12.68 -18.61
N ASN A 445 3.60 -12.98 -18.19
CA ASN A 445 4.81 -12.45 -18.81
C ASN A 445 5.39 -13.40 -19.88
N LEU A 446 5.12 -14.71 -19.81
CA LEU A 446 5.58 -15.68 -20.81
C LEU A 446 4.67 -15.77 -22.05
N LEU A 447 3.36 -15.57 -21.87
CA LEU A 447 2.38 -15.77 -22.92
C LEU A 447 2.22 -14.52 -23.81
N THR A 448 1.75 -14.75 -25.05
CA THR A 448 1.50 -13.70 -26.05
C THR A 448 0.34 -12.80 -25.64
N LYS A 449 -0.72 -13.40 -25.07
CA LYS A 449 -1.91 -12.72 -24.56
C LYS A 449 -2.04 -12.91 -23.04
N ASP A 450 -2.90 -12.12 -22.40
CA ASP A 450 -3.28 -12.37 -21.00
C ASP A 450 -4.36 -13.46 -21.00
N PHE A 451 -4.13 -14.53 -20.26
CA PHE A 451 -5.06 -15.64 -20.11
C PHE A 451 -5.47 -15.74 -18.64
N PHE A 452 -6.74 -16.03 -18.40
CA PHE A 452 -7.17 -16.41 -17.06
C PHE A 452 -6.58 -17.79 -16.71
N CYS A 453 -5.80 -17.85 -15.64
CA CYS A 453 -5.19 -19.07 -15.14
C CYS A 453 -6.17 -19.76 -14.17
N GLU A 454 -6.83 -20.82 -14.62
CA GLU A 454 -7.69 -21.65 -13.78
C GLU A 454 -6.87 -22.80 -13.16
N PHE A 455 -6.89 -22.91 -11.83
CA PHE A 455 -6.17 -23.95 -11.08
C PHE A 455 -7.16 -25.02 -10.60
N ASN A 456 -7.09 -26.21 -11.19
CA ASN A 456 -7.98 -27.34 -10.90
C ASN A 456 -7.22 -28.43 -10.13
N TYR A 457 -7.73 -28.75 -8.93
CA TYR A 457 -7.16 -29.78 -8.07
C TYR A 457 -8.16 -30.20 -6.98
N PRO A 458 -7.97 -31.37 -6.35
CA PRO A 458 -8.86 -31.83 -5.29
C PRO A 458 -8.84 -30.91 -4.05
N ARG A 459 -10.01 -30.55 -3.52
CA ARG A 459 -10.16 -29.58 -2.40
C ARG A 459 -9.49 -29.99 -1.09
N ASN A 460 -9.16 -31.27 -0.93
CA ASN A 460 -8.76 -31.85 0.37
C ASN A 460 -7.25 -31.81 0.63
N ALA A 461 -6.44 -31.26 -0.28
CA ALA A 461 -5.00 -31.10 -0.10
C ALA A 461 -4.50 -29.85 -0.83
N SER A 462 -3.51 -29.17 -0.27
CA SER A 462 -2.79 -28.14 -1.03
C SER A 462 -2.06 -28.81 -2.20
N PRO A 463 -2.32 -28.41 -3.45
CA PRO A 463 -1.64 -28.95 -4.62
C PRO A 463 -0.22 -28.38 -4.77
N PHE A 464 0.18 -27.49 -3.85
CA PHE A 464 1.44 -26.79 -3.92
C PHE A 464 2.48 -27.41 -2.97
N ILE A 465 3.70 -27.57 -3.48
CA ILE A 465 4.87 -27.91 -2.68
C ILE A 465 5.90 -26.81 -2.86
N ILE A 466 6.33 -26.20 -1.76
CA ILE A 466 7.45 -25.26 -1.73
C ILE A 466 8.55 -25.80 -0.81
N GLU A 467 9.72 -26.11 -1.37
CA GLU A 467 10.84 -26.68 -0.61
C GLU A 467 12.21 -26.34 -1.17
N ASN A 468 13.25 -26.42 -0.34
CA ASN A 468 14.62 -26.32 -0.81
C ASN A 468 15.21 -27.71 -1.09
N GLY A 469 15.69 -27.89 -2.32
CA GLY A 469 16.42 -29.06 -2.75
C GLY A 469 15.55 -30.21 -3.26
N SER A 470 15.93 -30.79 -4.40
CA SER A 470 15.14 -31.81 -5.10
C SER A 470 14.85 -33.04 -4.26
N LYS A 471 15.80 -33.48 -3.41
CA LYS A 471 15.59 -34.60 -2.49
C LYS A 471 14.47 -34.35 -1.46
N ASN A 472 14.45 -33.16 -0.85
CA ASN A 472 13.41 -32.79 0.13
C ASN A 472 12.05 -32.64 -0.55
N THR A 473 12.04 -31.98 -1.72
CA THR A 473 10.83 -31.84 -2.53
C THR A 473 10.28 -33.20 -2.96
N LEU A 474 11.13 -34.15 -3.34
CA LEU A 474 10.74 -35.50 -3.74
C LEU A 474 10.13 -36.28 -2.56
N ASN A 475 10.67 -36.13 -1.35
CA ASN A 475 10.09 -36.73 -0.15
C ASN A 475 8.67 -36.21 0.09
N LYS A 476 8.45 -34.90 0.07
CA LYS A 476 7.11 -34.31 0.21
C LYS A 476 6.16 -34.76 -0.90
N LEU A 477 6.64 -34.86 -2.14
CA LEU A 477 5.85 -35.35 -3.26
C LEU A 477 5.45 -36.82 -3.05
N ASN A 478 6.36 -37.67 -2.56
CA ASN A 478 6.03 -39.06 -2.24
C ASN A 478 4.95 -39.14 -1.16
N ASP A 479 5.00 -38.29 -0.13
CA ASP A 479 3.98 -38.24 0.92
C ASP A 479 2.64 -37.73 0.41
N TYR A 480 2.65 -36.74 -0.50
CA TYR A 480 1.46 -36.29 -1.21
C TYR A 480 0.84 -37.42 -2.04
N ILE A 481 1.64 -38.13 -2.84
CA ILE A 481 1.19 -39.26 -3.68
C ILE A 481 0.56 -40.36 -2.84
N LYS A 482 1.20 -40.76 -1.72
CA LYS A 482 0.64 -41.75 -0.79
C LYS A 482 -0.71 -41.30 -0.25
N SER A 483 -0.80 -40.03 0.14
CA SER A 483 -2.03 -39.44 0.69
C SER A 483 -3.12 -39.30 -0.37
N PHE A 484 -2.76 -39.03 -1.63
CA PHE A 484 -3.68 -38.98 -2.77
C PHE A 484 -4.22 -40.38 -3.07
N GLN A 485 -3.35 -41.38 -3.21
CA GLN A 485 -3.74 -42.76 -3.49
C GLN A 485 -4.67 -43.34 -2.42
N LYS A 486 -4.45 -42.98 -1.14
CA LYS A 486 -5.34 -43.40 -0.04
C LYS A 486 -6.74 -42.78 -0.14
N ARG A 487 -6.85 -41.54 -0.67
CA ARG A 487 -8.10 -40.77 -0.72
C ARG A 487 -8.87 -40.96 -2.02
N ASN A 488 -8.16 -41.21 -3.12
CA ASN A 488 -8.70 -41.38 -4.47
C ASN A 488 -8.16 -42.70 -5.07
N PRO A 489 -8.51 -43.88 -4.53
CA PRO A 489 -7.93 -45.15 -4.96
C PRO A 489 -8.24 -45.51 -6.42
N ASP A 490 -9.37 -45.03 -6.94
CA ASP A 490 -9.84 -45.33 -8.30
C ASP A 490 -9.37 -44.32 -9.36
N ASP A 491 -8.76 -43.20 -8.93
CA ASP A 491 -8.26 -42.15 -9.82
C ASP A 491 -6.88 -42.50 -10.38
N LYS A 492 -6.90 -43.42 -11.36
CA LYS A 492 -5.68 -43.90 -12.05
C LYS A 492 -5.01 -42.80 -12.87
N ASP A 493 -5.78 -41.86 -13.40
CA ASP A 493 -5.27 -40.79 -14.26
C ASP A 493 -4.57 -39.73 -13.43
N GLY A 494 -5.19 -39.24 -12.36
CA GLY A 494 -4.54 -38.32 -11.41
C GLY A 494 -3.29 -38.94 -10.77
N LEU A 495 -3.30 -40.24 -10.47
CA LEU A 495 -2.09 -40.92 -9.99
C LEU A 495 -0.98 -40.99 -11.06
N HIS A 496 -1.34 -41.12 -12.34
CA HIS A 496 -0.38 -41.12 -13.46
C HIS A 496 0.22 -39.73 -13.69
N GLU A 497 -0.58 -38.66 -13.58
CA GLU A 497 -0.12 -37.27 -13.62
C GLU A 497 0.90 -36.99 -12.50
N LEU A 498 0.58 -37.33 -11.25
CA LEU A 498 1.50 -37.13 -10.13
C LEU A 498 2.81 -37.91 -10.29
N LYS A 499 2.75 -39.13 -10.83
CA LYS A 499 3.94 -39.92 -11.15
C LYS A 499 4.77 -39.32 -12.27
N THR A 500 4.13 -38.63 -13.23
CA THR A 500 4.82 -37.90 -14.29
C THR A 500 5.62 -36.72 -13.72
N VAL A 501 5.02 -35.95 -12.80
CA VAL A 501 5.73 -34.88 -12.07
C VAL A 501 6.90 -35.44 -11.26
N LYS A 502 6.70 -36.59 -10.60
CA LYS A 502 7.75 -37.29 -9.86
C LYS A 502 8.93 -37.68 -10.76
N ALA A 503 8.67 -38.34 -11.89
CA ALA A 503 9.70 -38.76 -12.83
C ALA A 503 10.50 -37.56 -13.38
N CYS A 504 9.82 -36.44 -13.67
CA CYS A 504 10.49 -35.19 -14.03
C CYS A 504 11.39 -34.68 -12.89
N LEU A 505 10.89 -34.61 -11.65
CA LEU A 505 11.65 -34.13 -10.49
C LEU A 505 12.90 -34.98 -10.19
N GLU A 506 12.83 -36.30 -10.41
CA GLU A 506 13.97 -37.22 -10.24
C GLU A 506 15.13 -36.90 -11.20
N SER A 507 14.84 -36.30 -12.36
CA SER A 507 15.87 -35.83 -13.30
C SER A 507 16.57 -34.52 -12.88
N ILE A 508 16.06 -33.84 -11.84
CA ILE A 508 16.54 -32.53 -11.41
C ILE A 508 17.53 -32.66 -10.26
N SER A 509 18.78 -32.30 -10.52
CA SER A 509 19.79 -32.11 -9.47
C SER A 509 19.92 -30.63 -9.09
N TYR A 510 19.13 -30.19 -8.11
CA TYR A 510 19.11 -28.80 -7.68
C TYR A 510 18.90 -28.67 -6.17
N ARG A 511 19.66 -27.78 -5.53
CA ARG A 511 19.65 -27.58 -4.06
C ARG A 511 18.85 -26.35 -3.61
N GLY A 512 18.49 -25.46 -4.53
CA GLY A 512 17.75 -24.26 -4.19
C GLY A 512 16.25 -24.47 -4.08
N LEU A 513 15.50 -23.37 -4.05
CA LEU A 513 14.05 -23.37 -3.91
C LEU A 513 13.36 -23.97 -5.14
N ILE A 514 12.50 -24.96 -4.92
CA ILE A 514 11.64 -25.62 -5.91
C ILE A 514 10.19 -25.41 -5.50
N ILE A 515 9.37 -24.97 -6.44
CA ILE A 515 7.91 -24.88 -6.30
C ILE A 515 7.30 -25.86 -7.28
N ILE A 516 6.37 -26.69 -6.81
CA ILE A 516 5.61 -27.62 -7.63
C ILE A 516 4.12 -27.31 -7.50
N PHE A 517 3.41 -27.33 -8.60
CA PHE A 517 1.95 -27.41 -8.64
C PHE A 517 1.53 -28.78 -9.18
N LEU A 518 0.70 -29.47 -8.40
CA LEU A 518 0.22 -30.84 -8.58
C LEU A 518 -1.27 -30.83 -8.91
N GLY A 519 -1.61 -30.31 -10.09
CA GLY A 519 -2.97 -30.24 -10.59
C GLY A 519 -3.00 -29.73 -12.03
N SER A 520 -4.22 -29.59 -12.55
CA SER A 520 -4.47 -29.08 -13.89
C SER A 520 -4.45 -27.54 -13.88
N LEU A 521 -3.63 -26.95 -14.73
CA LEU A 521 -3.58 -25.51 -14.99
C LEU A 521 -4.13 -25.24 -16.39
N ARG A 522 -5.28 -24.55 -16.46
CA ARG A 522 -5.93 -24.21 -17.72
C ARG A 522 -5.78 -22.74 -18.05
N PHE A 523 -5.48 -22.46 -19.32
CA PHE A 523 -5.42 -21.11 -19.87
C PHE A 523 -6.72 -20.80 -20.60
N ILE A 524 -7.53 -19.92 -20.02
CA ILE A 524 -8.84 -19.53 -20.52
C ILE A 524 -8.72 -18.18 -21.25
N ASN A 525 -9.22 -18.12 -22.49
CA ASN A 525 -9.21 -16.92 -23.32
C ASN A 525 -10.41 -16.00 -23.02
N ASP A 526 -10.51 -14.86 -23.72
CA ASP A 526 -11.59 -13.88 -23.56
C ASP A 526 -12.98 -14.46 -23.89
N ASP A 527 -13.05 -15.47 -24.76
CA ASP A 527 -14.27 -16.20 -25.13
C ASP A 527 -14.66 -17.28 -24.11
N LYS A 528 -13.96 -17.35 -22.97
CA LYS A 528 -14.13 -18.37 -21.91
C LYS A 528 -13.84 -19.80 -22.38
N LEU A 529 -13.06 -19.95 -23.44
CA LEU A 529 -12.62 -21.25 -23.97
C LEU A 529 -11.21 -21.59 -23.45
N SER A 530 -10.99 -22.87 -23.22
CA SER A 530 -9.70 -23.41 -22.77
C SER A 530 -8.79 -23.68 -23.97
N GLU A 531 -7.75 -22.88 -24.14
CA GLU A 531 -6.79 -23.03 -25.24
C GLU A 531 -5.79 -24.16 -24.97
N CYS A 532 -5.36 -24.27 -23.71
CA CYS A 532 -4.38 -25.24 -23.27
C CYS A 532 -4.63 -25.62 -21.81
N GLU A 533 -4.28 -26.86 -21.48
CA GLU A 533 -4.30 -27.45 -20.14
C GLU A 533 -2.93 -28.08 -19.90
N LEU A 534 -2.41 -27.94 -18.68
CA LEU A 534 -1.12 -28.49 -18.26
C LEU A 534 -1.34 -29.32 -16.99
N ASP A 535 -0.75 -30.51 -16.92
CA ASP A 535 -0.97 -31.47 -15.83
C ASP A 535 -0.01 -31.29 -14.65
N GLY A 536 0.95 -30.37 -14.78
CA GLY A 536 1.89 -30.06 -13.71
C GLY A 536 2.84 -28.93 -14.07
N LEU A 537 3.43 -28.36 -13.03
CA LEU A 537 4.42 -27.30 -13.13
C LEU A 537 5.51 -27.48 -12.09
N ILE A 538 6.77 -27.36 -12.51
CA ILE A 538 7.93 -27.22 -11.63
C ILE A 538 8.62 -25.90 -11.92
N LEU A 539 8.75 -25.07 -10.90
CA LEU A 539 9.38 -23.75 -10.96
C LEU A 539 10.63 -23.73 -10.07
N THR A 540 11.76 -23.36 -10.65
CA THR A 540 13.06 -23.22 -9.98
C THR A 540 13.55 -21.78 -10.09
N PRO A 541 12.96 -20.83 -9.33
CA PRO A 541 13.13 -19.39 -9.58
C PRO A 541 14.54 -18.87 -9.26
N LYS A 542 15.36 -19.65 -8.54
CA LYS A 542 16.76 -19.32 -8.20
C LYS A 542 17.79 -20.06 -9.08
N HIS A 543 17.34 -20.90 -10.01
CA HIS A 543 18.23 -21.66 -10.89
C HIS A 543 18.67 -20.78 -12.08
N LYS A 544 19.95 -20.86 -12.47
CA LYS A 544 20.54 -19.97 -13.49
C LYS A 544 20.08 -20.28 -14.91
N ASP A 545 19.99 -21.56 -15.28
CA ASP A 545 19.76 -21.94 -16.68
C ASP A 545 18.31 -22.34 -16.98
N ILE A 546 17.68 -23.11 -16.09
CA ILE A 546 16.32 -23.61 -16.25
C ILE A 546 15.44 -22.96 -15.20
N CYS A 547 14.34 -22.32 -15.61
CA CYS A 547 13.44 -21.72 -14.64
C CYS A 547 12.11 -22.47 -14.52
N VAL A 548 11.53 -22.89 -15.64
CA VAL A 548 10.17 -23.43 -15.67
C VAL A 548 10.16 -24.76 -16.41
N ARG A 549 9.43 -25.73 -15.87
CA ARG A 549 9.07 -26.96 -16.54
C ARG A 549 7.56 -27.12 -16.46
N VAL A 550 6.90 -27.15 -17.61
CA VAL A 550 5.48 -27.51 -17.71
C VAL A 550 5.36 -28.93 -18.19
N LEU A 551 4.38 -29.66 -17.67
CA LEU A 551 4.23 -31.09 -17.90
C LEU A 551 2.89 -31.41 -18.54
N GLU A 552 2.90 -32.43 -19.40
CA GLU A 552 1.73 -33.08 -19.95
C GLU A 552 1.89 -34.60 -19.74
N ALA A 553 0.89 -35.25 -19.16
CA ALA A 553 0.85 -36.67 -18.90
C ALA A 553 -0.15 -37.37 -19.81
N LYS A 554 0.14 -38.61 -20.23
CA LYS A 554 -0.80 -39.42 -21.02
C LYS A 554 -0.85 -40.85 -20.51
N ASN A 555 -2.04 -41.31 -20.13
CA ASN A 555 -2.26 -42.67 -19.66
C ASN A 555 -2.76 -43.61 -20.77
N LEU A 556 -1.92 -43.87 -21.79
CA LEU A 556 -2.25 -44.76 -22.91
C LEU A 556 -1.76 -46.20 -22.66
N SER A 557 -2.38 -47.20 -23.32
CA SER A 557 -1.98 -48.61 -23.17
C SER A 557 -0.52 -48.88 -23.57
N LYS A 558 0.01 -48.20 -24.60
CA LYS A 558 1.40 -48.33 -25.06
C LYS A 558 2.28 -47.21 -24.46
N LYS A 559 3.21 -47.58 -23.57
CA LYS A 559 4.15 -46.65 -22.89
C LYS A 559 4.89 -45.70 -23.86
N LYS A 560 5.46 -46.21 -24.96
CA LYS A 560 6.16 -45.40 -25.96
C LYS A 560 5.27 -44.37 -26.68
N ARG A 561 3.96 -44.61 -26.78
CA ARG A 561 3.02 -43.63 -27.38
C ARG A 561 2.69 -42.49 -26.43
N ARG A 562 2.80 -42.69 -25.10
CA ARG A 562 2.47 -41.68 -24.09
C ARG A 562 3.31 -40.42 -24.28
N ALA A 563 4.63 -40.60 -24.35
CA ALA A 563 5.58 -39.50 -24.48
C ALA A 563 5.36 -38.72 -25.80
N LYS A 564 5.29 -39.43 -26.93
CA LYS A 564 5.08 -38.82 -28.25
C LYS A 564 3.77 -38.02 -28.36
N VAL A 565 2.68 -38.52 -27.77
CA VAL A 565 1.39 -37.81 -27.78
C VAL A 565 1.43 -36.58 -26.88
N ALA A 566 2.05 -36.69 -25.69
CA ALA A 566 2.20 -35.58 -24.77
C ALA A 566 3.08 -34.45 -25.34
N THR A 567 4.24 -34.79 -25.92
CA THR A 567 5.11 -33.79 -26.57
C THR A 567 4.43 -33.13 -27.76
N GLY A 568 3.71 -33.89 -28.59
CA GLY A 568 2.92 -33.34 -29.69
C GLY A 568 1.80 -32.41 -29.21
N GLN A 569 1.17 -32.67 -28.05
CA GLN A 569 0.18 -31.75 -27.48
C GLN A 569 0.84 -30.45 -27.00
N LEU A 570 1.97 -30.53 -26.30
CA LEU A 570 2.72 -29.36 -25.84
C LEU A 570 3.19 -28.49 -27.02
N GLU A 571 3.70 -29.12 -28.08
CA GLU A 571 4.16 -28.45 -29.30
C GLU A 571 3.02 -27.75 -30.05
N ASN A 572 1.85 -28.38 -30.15
CA ASN A 572 0.73 -27.83 -30.91
C ASN A 572 -0.17 -26.88 -30.11
N LYS A 573 -0.22 -26.99 -28.77
CA LYS A 573 -1.13 -26.21 -27.92
C LYS A 573 -0.45 -25.23 -26.99
N PHE A 574 0.70 -25.58 -26.40
CA PHE A 574 1.35 -24.71 -25.41
C PHE A 574 2.39 -23.79 -26.04
N ILE A 575 3.29 -24.33 -26.87
CA ILE A 575 4.34 -23.52 -27.55
C ILE A 575 3.76 -22.33 -28.33
N PRO A 576 2.65 -22.46 -29.07
CA PRO A 576 2.07 -21.32 -29.81
C PRO A 576 1.52 -20.20 -28.92
N LEU A 577 1.28 -20.48 -27.63
CA LEU A 577 0.85 -19.45 -26.67
C LEU A 577 2.03 -18.65 -26.12
N LEU A 578 3.26 -19.17 -26.21
CA LEU A 578 4.47 -18.48 -25.78
C LEU A 578 4.84 -17.35 -26.74
N ARG A 579 5.46 -16.30 -26.21
CA ARG A 579 6.08 -15.27 -27.05
C ARG A 579 7.22 -15.87 -27.86
N GLU A 580 7.42 -15.36 -29.08
CA GLU A 580 8.45 -15.83 -30.02
C GLU A 580 9.85 -15.89 -29.38
N CYS A 581 10.25 -14.84 -28.65
CA CYS A 581 11.53 -14.80 -27.95
C CYS A 581 11.70 -15.87 -26.85
N ILE A 582 10.61 -16.53 -26.44
CA ILE A 582 10.55 -17.55 -25.38
C ILE A 582 10.39 -18.94 -26.00
N SER A 583 9.59 -19.08 -27.05
CA SER A 583 9.46 -20.34 -27.79
C SER A 583 10.82 -20.81 -28.32
N ASP A 584 11.65 -19.90 -28.83
CA ASP A 584 12.99 -20.21 -29.36
C ASP A 584 13.98 -20.73 -28.31
N LYS A 585 13.68 -20.51 -27.02
CA LYS A 585 14.50 -20.96 -25.88
C LYS A 585 13.87 -22.12 -25.13
N SER A 586 12.73 -22.61 -25.60
CA SER A 586 12.02 -23.73 -25.01
C SER A 586 12.53 -25.04 -25.60
N GLU A 587 12.73 -26.04 -24.75
CA GLU A 587 13.17 -27.38 -25.15
C GLU A 587 12.08 -28.38 -24.78
N ILE A 588 11.57 -29.13 -25.75
CA ILE A 588 10.58 -30.19 -25.51
C ILE A 588 11.33 -31.49 -25.25
N LYS A 589 10.98 -32.21 -24.17
CA LYS A 589 11.55 -33.51 -23.83
C LYS A 589 10.49 -34.55 -23.57
N GLU A 590 10.81 -35.78 -23.96
CA GLU A 590 10.04 -36.96 -23.58
C GLU A 590 10.37 -37.40 -22.16
N ILE A 591 9.34 -37.74 -21.39
CA ILE A 591 9.46 -38.40 -20.08
C ILE A 591 9.09 -39.87 -20.31
N GLU A 592 10.09 -40.73 -20.48
CA GLU A 592 9.90 -42.10 -20.96
C GLU A 592 8.88 -42.89 -20.11
N GLY A 593 7.81 -43.35 -20.75
CA GLY A 593 6.75 -44.13 -20.12
C GLY A 593 5.69 -43.32 -19.36
N PHE A 594 5.84 -42.01 -19.27
CA PHE A 594 4.95 -41.12 -18.52
C PHE A 594 4.25 -40.08 -19.41
N GLY A 595 5.01 -39.21 -20.09
CA GLY A 595 4.48 -38.01 -20.74
C GLY A 595 5.57 -37.17 -21.40
N GLY A 596 5.40 -35.85 -21.41
CA GLY A 596 6.34 -34.88 -21.97
C GLY A 596 6.47 -33.64 -21.11
N GLU A 597 7.55 -32.90 -21.30
CA GLU A 597 7.77 -31.60 -20.67
C GLU A 597 8.25 -30.54 -21.66
N VAL A 598 7.94 -29.27 -21.38
CA VAL A 598 8.62 -28.12 -21.98
C VAL A 598 9.48 -27.46 -20.92
N ILE A 599 10.77 -27.33 -21.21
CA ILE A 599 11.75 -26.65 -20.37
C ILE A 599 11.97 -25.24 -20.91
N ILE A 600 11.62 -24.22 -20.12
CA ILE A 600 11.87 -22.82 -20.45
C ILE A 600 13.15 -22.35 -19.75
N LYS A 601 14.13 -21.94 -20.56
CA LYS A 601 15.44 -21.45 -20.11
C LYS A 601 15.45 -19.94 -19.88
N ASN A 602 16.37 -19.48 -19.03
CA ASN A 602 16.57 -18.06 -18.69
C ASN A 602 17.26 -17.22 -19.76
#